data_AF-A0A914QQW3-F1
#
_entry.id   AF-A0A914QQW3-F1
#
_cell.length_a   1.000
_cell.length_b   1.000
_cell.length_c   1.000
_cell.angle_alpha   90.00
_cell.angle_beta   90.00
_cell.angle_gamma   90.00
#
_symmetry.space_group_name_H-M   'P 1'
#
loop_
_entity.id
_entity.type
_entity.pdbx_description
1 polymer ?
#
loop_
_entity_poly.entity_id
_entity_poly.type
_entity_poly.pdbx_seq_one_letter_code
_entity_poly.pdbx_strand_id
1 'polypeptide(L)'
;MTTIEGFKFEIKRTKPPKMIESEGDVMKILPKAYDCAPGCRYIVGYICVYPGANLGIHIMSLDSKVYVTNAPYGTLAGDIFLIGDVVLTIDNIPVTTVKLCSTNIKEALCTKGWCRVLIERPVTQFAKQRTKNALKAEKCLEIDPKMPEDIMGICTQFLQNTAKSQIDATTTKGILKDRINPNWKSAKR
;
A
#
# COMPACT_ATOMS: atom_id res chain seq x y z
N MET A 1 26.75 19.42 -23.63
CA MET A 1 25.73 20.42 -23.27
C MET A 1 25.15 20.89 -24.59
N THR A 2 23.88 20.63 -24.86
CA THR A 2 23.24 21.01 -26.13
C THR A 2 22.20 22.06 -25.80
N THR A 3 22.47 23.29 -26.21
CA THR A 3 21.66 24.48 -25.87
C THR A 3 20.70 24.75 -27.03
N ILE A 4 19.41 24.67 -26.77
CA ILE A 4 18.34 25.23 -27.61
C ILE A 4 17.76 26.39 -26.80
N GLU A 5 17.47 27.51 -27.46
CA GLU A 5 17.25 28.84 -26.90
C GLU A 5 16.37 28.92 -25.63
N GLY A 6 16.84 29.70 -24.64
CA GLY A 6 15.99 30.36 -23.64
C GLY A 6 15.78 29.70 -22.27
N PHE A 7 15.99 28.40 -22.10
CA PHE A 7 15.84 27.73 -20.79
C PHE A 7 17.11 26.99 -20.40
N LYS A 8 17.75 27.41 -19.30
CA LYS A 8 18.90 26.71 -18.72
C LYS A 8 18.39 25.61 -17.79
N PHE A 9 18.28 24.38 -18.29
CA PHE A 9 17.93 23.21 -17.49
C PHE A 9 19.16 22.34 -17.20
N GLU A 10 19.31 21.93 -15.95
CA GLU A 10 20.33 20.96 -15.54
C GLU A 10 19.80 19.54 -15.78
N ILE A 11 20.32 18.86 -16.80
CA ILE A 11 19.94 17.48 -17.10
C ILE A 11 20.77 16.53 -16.24
N LYS A 12 20.16 15.96 -15.20
CA LYS A 12 20.75 14.85 -14.45
C LYS A 12 20.50 13.56 -15.21
N ARG A 13 21.57 12.96 -15.76
CA ARG A 13 21.47 11.68 -16.48
C ARG A 13 21.38 10.52 -15.49
N THR A 14 20.55 9.54 -15.79
CA THR A 14 20.52 8.25 -15.08
C THR A 14 21.85 7.53 -15.31
N LYS A 15 22.47 7.06 -14.23
CA LYS A 15 23.59 6.12 -14.34
C LYS A 15 23.01 4.76 -14.74
N PRO A 16 23.74 3.96 -15.54
CA PRO A 16 23.29 2.61 -15.87
C PRO A 16 23.07 1.81 -14.58
N PRO A 17 22.05 0.94 -14.55
CA PRO A 17 21.74 0.16 -13.37
C PRO A 17 22.94 -0.70 -12.97
N LYS A 18 23.34 -0.63 -11.71
CA LYS A 18 24.46 -1.40 -11.17
C LYS A 18 23.92 -2.73 -10.65
N MET A 19 24.44 -3.83 -11.16
CA MET A 19 24.15 -5.16 -10.61
C MET A 19 24.92 -5.32 -9.29
N ILE A 20 24.24 -5.88 -8.28
CA ILE A 20 24.92 -6.29 -7.05
C ILE A 20 25.21 -7.78 -7.18
N GLU A 21 26.49 -8.13 -7.16
CA GLU A 21 26.96 -9.53 -7.23
C GLU A 21 27.07 -10.16 -5.82
N SER A 22 27.34 -9.35 -4.80
CA SER A 22 27.54 -9.80 -3.42
C SER A 22 26.24 -9.73 -2.61
N GLU A 23 25.76 -10.88 -2.12
CA GLU A 23 24.55 -10.96 -1.28
C GLU A 23 24.63 -10.07 -0.01
N GLY A 24 25.83 -9.94 0.57
CA GLY A 24 26.06 -9.12 1.76
C GLY A 24 25.83 -7.62 1.57
N ASP A 25 25.97 -7.10 0.35
CA ASP A 25 25.70 -5.68 0.06
C ASP A 25 24.21 -5.41 -0.15
N VAL A 26 23.47 -6.40 -0.65
CA VAL A 26 22.01 -6.33 -0.76
C VAL A 26 21.39 -6.29 0.63
N MET A 27 21.88 -7.12 1.55
CA MET A 27 21.38 -7.21 2.94
C MET A 27 21.59 -5.92 3.76
N LYS A 28 22.54 -5.05 3.39
CA LYS A 28 22.70 -3.74 4.04
C LYS A 28 21.57 -2.77 3.70
N ILE A 29 20.98 -2.91 2.52
CA ILE A 29 19.93 -2.03 1.99
C ILE A 29 18.54 -2.56 2.35
N LEU A 30 18.41 -3.89 2.39
CA LEU A 30 17.15 -4.55 2.71
C LEU A 30 16.82 -4.48 4.21
N PRO A 31 15.52 -4.55 4.57
CA PRO A 31 15.11 -4.83 5.94
C PRO A 31 15.71 -6.14 6.43
N LYS A 32 16.11 -6.17 7.71
CA LYS A 32 16.71 -7.36 8.35
C LYS A 32 15.85 -8.63 8.27
N ALA A 33 14.53 -8.48 8.07
CA ALA A 33 13.58 -9.57 8.00
C ALA A 33 13.20 -9.99 6.56
N TYR A 34 13.86 -9.43 5.54
CA TYR A 34 13.54 -9.76 4.15
C TYR A 34 14.31 -11.00 3.68
N ASP A 35 13.58 -12.04 3.29
CA ASP A 35 14.17 -13.25 2.70
C ASP A 35 14.44 -13.05 1.20
N CYS A 36 15.70 -13.25 0.80
CA CYS A 36 16.09 -13.22 -0.59
C CYS A 36 15.48 -14.41 -1.34
N ALA A 37 14.71 -14.14 -2.40
CA ALA A 37 14.07 -15.19 -3.17
C ALA A 37 15.10 -15.93 -4.04
N PRO A 38 15.11 -17.27 -4.03
CA PRO A 38 16.04 -18.05 -4.84
C PRO A 38 15.78 -17.83 -6.33
N GLY A 39 16.85 -17.69 -7.11
CA GLY A 39 16.77 -17.53 -8.57
C GLY A 39 16.42 -16.12 -9.07
N CYS A 40 16.44 -15.13 -8.17
CA CYS A 40 16.33 -13.70 -8.48
C CYS A 40 17.70 -13.02 -8.45
N ARG A 41 17.85 -11.92 -9.21
CA ARG A 41 19.03 -11.04 -9.20
C ARG A 41 18.63 -9.68 -8.64
N TYR A 42 19.51 -9.08 -7.84
CA TYR A 42 19.28 -7.76 -7.26
C TYR A 42 20.03 -6.68 -8.04
N ILE A 43 19.30 -5.62 -8.40
CA ILE A 43 19.80 -4.52 -9.24
C ILE A 43 19.49 -3.20 -8.54
N VAL A 44 20.47 -2.30 -8.47
CA VAL A 44 20.26 -0.93 -8.03
C VAL A 44 20.07 -0.04 -9.26
N GLY A 45 18.86 0.49 -9.39
CA GLY A 45 18.49 1.47 -10.39
C GLY A 45 18.49 2.89 -9.84
N TYR A 46 18.72 3.87 -10.70
CA TYR A 46 18.56 5.28 -10.39
C TYR A 46 17.60 5.89 -11.41
N ILE A 47 16.51 6.47 -10.93
CA ILE A 47 15.56 7.23 -11.72
C ILE A 47 15.94 8.71 -11.59
N CYS A 48 16.14 9.42 -12.68
CA CYS A 48 16.42 10.86 -12.68
C CYS A 48 15.34 11.60 -13.45
N VAL A 49 14.79 12.67 -12.87
CA VAL A 49 13.79 13.51 -13.54
C VAL A 49 14.47 14.34 -14.62
N TYR A 50 13.90 14.33 -15.82
CA TYR A 50 14.12 15.37 -16.82
C TYR A 50 12.82 16.15 -17.06
N PRO A 51 12.89 17.45 -17.40
CA PRO A 51 11.71 18.27 -17.60
C PRO A 51 10.82 17.69 -18.71
N GLY A 52 9.52 17.58 -18.44
CA GLY A 52 8.53 17.00 -19.36
C GLY A 52 8.48 15.47 -19.37
N ALA A 53 9.29 14.79 -18.55
CA ALA A 53 9.24 13.32 -18.43
C ALA A 53 8.03 12.84 -17.65
N ASN A 54 7.37 11.80 -18.14
CA ASN A 54 6.42 11.02 -17.36
C ASN A 54 7.11 9.83 -16.71
N LEU A 55 6.75 9.51 -15.45
CA LEU A 55 7.27 8.32 -14.78
C LEU A 55 6.90 7.04 -15.53
N GLY A 56 5.63 6.93 -15.95
CA GLY A 56 5.14 5.85 -16.81
C GLY A 56 5.32 4.47 -16.21
N ILE A 57 4.83 4.23 -15.00
CA ILE A 57 4.92 2.92 -14.34
C ILE A 57 3.55 2.44 -13.88
N HIS A 58 3.24 1.18 -14.16
CA HIS A 58 2.10 0.49 -13.57
C HIS A 58 2.62 -0.55 -12.58
N ILE A 59 2.10 -0.50 -11.37
CA ILE A 59 2.52 -1.35 -10.25
C ILE A 59 1.32 -2.02 -9.59
N MET A 60 1.54 -3.25 -9.14
CA MET A 60 0.59 -4.05 -8.37
C MET A 60 1.26 -4.54 -7.09
N SER A 61 0.51 -4.69 -6.01
CA SER A 61 1.03 -5.30 -4.77
C SER A 61 0.41 -6.67 -4.56
N LEU A 62 1.24 -7.66 -4.29
CA LEU A 62 0.84 -9.02 -3.90
C LEU A 62 1.84 -9.55 -2.86
N ASP A 63 1.36 -10.19 -1.79
CA ASP A 63 2.18 -10.77 -0.73
C ASP A 63 3.24 -9.83 -0.15
N SER A 64 2.85 -8.58 0.13
CA SER A 64 3.75 -7.51 0.62
C SER A 64 4.93 -7.18 -0.30
N LYS A 65 4.85 -7.56 -1.59
CA LYS A 65 5.79 -7.17 -2.64
C LYS A 65 5.10 -6.30 -3.69
N VAL A 66 5.85 -5.36 -4.27
CA VAL A 66 5.33 -4.47 -5.33
C VAL A 66 5.93 -4.90 -6.68
N TYR A 67 5.09 -5.47 -7.54
CA TYR A 67 5.43 -5.91 -8.88
C TYR A 67 5.17 -4.83 -9.91
N VAL A 68 6.06 -4.74 -10.90
CA VAL A 68 5.87 -3.90 -12.10
C VAL A 68 5.03 -4.68 -13.11
N THR A 69 3.84 -4.18 -13.40
CA THR A 69 2.91 -4.80 -14.36
C THR A 69 3.17 -4.32 -15.77
N ASN A 70 3.48 -3.04 -15.93
CA ASN A 70 3.77 -2.44 -17.22
C ASN A 70 4.73 -1.24 -17.06
N ALA A 71 5.69 -1.13 -17.96
CA ALA A 71 6.66 -0.05 -18.04
C ALA A 71 6.85 0.30 -19.54
N PRO A 72 6.09 1.25 -20.10
CA PRO A 72 6.22 1.66 -21.48
C PRO A 72 7.61 2.25 -21.79
N TYR A 73 8.13 1.92 -22.97
CA TYR A 73 9.38 2.47 -23.49
C TYR A 73 9.30 4.00 -23.65
N GLY A 74 10.42 4.69 -23.46
CA GLY A 74 10.49 6.16 -23.55
C GLY A 74 9.96 6.91 -22.32
N THR A 75 9.67 6.18 -21.23
CA THR A 75 9.34 6.77 -19.92
C THR A 75 10.47 6.54 -18.93
N LEU A 76 10.50 7.32 -17.84
CA LEU A 76 11.54 7.18 -16.81
C LEU A 76 11.63 5.76 -16.23
N ALA A 77 10.49 5.10 -16.08
CA ALA A 77 10.44 3.74 -15.58
C ALA A 77 10.84 2.71 -16.63
N GLY A 78 10.51 2.94 -17.91
CA GLY A 78 10.85 2.02 -19.01
C GLY A 78 12.35 1.80 -19.20
N ASP A 79 13.18 2.77 -18.82
CA ASP A 79 14.64 2.66 -18.94
C ASP A 79 15.27 1.76 -17.85
N ILE A 80 14.54 1.49 -16.76
CA ILE A 80 15.10 0.87 -15.54
C ILE A 80 14.37 -0.43 -15.21
N PHE A 81 13.04 -0.39 -15.25
CA PHE A 81 12.18 -1.51 -14.89
C PHE A 81 11.79 -2.34 -16.11
N LEU A 82 11.67 -3.64 -15.89
CA LEU A 82 11.05 -4.58 -16.80
C LEU A 82 9.76 -5.12 -16.18
N ILE A 83 8.88 -5.62 -17.05
CA ILE A 83 7.65 -6.28 -16.61
C ILE A 83 8.01 -7.49 -15.75
N GLY A 84 7.41 -7.56 -14.56
CA GLY A 84 7.67 -8.61 -13.57
C GLY A 84 8.83 -8.31 -12.60
N ASP A 85 9.51 -7.18 -12.73
CA ASP A 85 10.45 -6.74 -11.69
C ASP A 85 9.70 -6.43 -10.39
N VAL A 86 10.36 -6.64 -9.25
CA VAL A 86 9.83 -6.27 -7.92
C VAL A 86 10.60 -5.08 -7.37
N VAL A 87 9.87 -4.09 -6.88
CA VAL A 87 10.43 -2.95 -6.15
C VAL A 87 10.51 -3.28 -4.67
N LEU A 88 11.72 -3.31 -4.12
CA LEU A 88 11.96 -3.66 -2.71
C LEU A 88 12.11 -2.43 -1.83
N THR A 89 12.97 -1.51 -2.25
CA THR A 89 13.27 -0.31 -1.48
C THR A 89 13.39 0.91 -2.39
N ILE A 90 12.97 2.05 -1.90
CA ILE A 90 13.11 3.37 -2.52
C ILE A 90 13.90 4.24 -1.53
N ASP A 91 15.08 4.71 -1.93
CA ASP A 91 15.97 5.51 -1.08
C ASP A 91 16.30 4.87 0.30
N ASN A 92 16.52 3.54 0.33
CA ASN A 92 16.64 2.69 1.54
C ASN A 92 15.36 2.51 2.37
N ILE A 93 14.23 3.08 1.94
CA ILE A 93 12.96 2.89 2.62
C ILE A 93 12.30 1.66 1.99
N PRO A 94 12.02 0.59 2.77
CA PRO A 94 11.38 -0.59 2.23
C PRO A 94 9.94 -0.32 1.86
N VAL A 95 9.49 -0.96 0.78
CA VAL A 95 8.19 -0.71 0.20
C VAL A 95 7.43 -2.02 0.01
N THR A 96 6.29 -2.12 0.68
CA THR A 96 5.40 -3.29 0.64
C THR A 96 4.08 -3.02 -0.06
N THR A 97 3.64 -1.76 -0.11
CA THR A 97 2.36 -1.35 -0.67
C THR A 97 2.51 -0.41 -1.86
N VAL A 98 1.53 -0.44 -2.79
CA VAL A 98 1.50 0.42 -3.97
C VAL A 98 1.43 1.91 -3.60
N LYS A 99 0.64 2.25 -2.57
CA LYS A 99 0.51 3.64 -2.10
C LYS A 99 1.85 4.17 -1.59
N LEU A 100 2.55 3.40 -0.76
CA LEU A 100 3.87 3.78 -0.25
C LEU A 100 4.90 3.90 -1.39
N CYS A 101 4.87 2.98 -2.36
CA CYS A 101 5.76 3.03 -3.52
C CYS A 101 5.57 4.33 -4.31
N SER A 102 4.31 4.63 -4.67
CA SER A 102 3.99 5.79 -5.50
C SER A 102 4.25 7.13 -4.81
N THR A 103 4.00 7.23 -3.51
CA THR A 103 4.26 8.44 -2.71
C THR A 103 5.76 8.67 -2.57
N ASN A 104 6.51 7.66 -2.14
CA ASN A 104 7.97 7.76 -1.96
C ASN A 104 8.71 8.11 -3.25
N ILE A 105 8.32 7.52 -4.40
CA ILE A 105 8.94 7.88 -5.69
C ILE A 105 8.64 9.33 -6.03
N LYS A 106 7.38 9.78 -5.90
CA LYS A 106 7.01 11.16 -6.21
C LYS A 106 7.75 12.15 -5.32
N GLU A 107 7.80 11.90 -4.03
CA GLU A 107 8.51 12.75 -3.06
C GLU A 107 10.01 12.81 -3.37
N ALA A 108 10.66 11.67 -3.58
CA ALA A 108 12.08 11.63 -3.92
C ALA A 108 12.40 12.40 -5.21
N LEU A 109 11.58 12.22 -6.25
CA LEU A 109 11.73 12.91 -7.53
C LEU A 109 11.46 14.42 -7.42
N CYS A 110 10.48 14.85 -6.62
CA CYS A 110 10.19 16.27 -6.40
C CYS A 110 11.28 16.99 -5.58
N THR A 111 11.82 16.34 -4.53
CA THR A 111 12.79 16.98 -3.64
C THR A 111 14.22 16.91 -4.17
N LYS A 112 14.67 15.76 -4.67
CA LYS A 112 16.07 15.53 -5.07
C LYS A 112 16.27 15.63 -6.59
N GLY A 113 15.21 15.43 -7.36
CA GLY A 113 15.27 15.25 -8.82
C GLY A 113 15.75 13.87 -9.24
N TRP A 114 16.01 12.96 -8.28
CA TRP A 114 16.38 11.57 -8.55
C TRP A 114 15.95 10.66 -7.40
N CYS A 115 15.84 9.37 -7.69
CA CYS A 115 15.40 8.35 -6.75
C CYS A 115 16.24 7.08 -6.97
N ARG A 116 16.77 6.49 -5.89
CA ARG A 116 17.46 5.20 -5.95
C ARG A 116 16.50 4.08 -5.61
N VAL A 117 16.47 3.06 -6.45
CA VAL A 117 15.55 1.92 -6.29
C VAL A 117 16.34 0.62 -6.25
N LEU A 118 15.96 -0.28 -5.33
CA LEU A 118 16.43 -1.66 -5.31
C LEU A 118 15.38 -2.56 -5.95
N ILE A 119 15.81 -3.30 -6.97
CA ILE A 119 14.96 -4.09 -7.84
C ILE A 119 15.35 -5.57 -7.72
N GLU A 120 14.35 -6.42 -7.52
CA GLU A 120 14.48 -7.87 -7.67
C GLU A 120 14.05 -8.26 -9.09
N ARG A 121 14.95 -8.86 -9.86
CA ARG A 121 14.68 -9.33 -11.22
C ARG A 121 14.69 -10.85 -11.29
N PRO A 122 13.60 -11.50 -11.74
CA PRO A 122 13.55 -12.95 -11.86
C PRO A 122 14.42 -13.46 -13.01
N VAL A 123 15.43 -14.30 -12.71
CA VAL A 123 16.36 -14.85 -13.72
C VAL A 123 15.97 -16.29 -14.08
N THR A 124 15.80 -17.12 -13.06
CA THR A 124 15.51 -18.56 -13.22
C THR A 124 14.08 -18.77 -13.75
N GLN A 125 13.86 -19.82 -14.53
CA GLN A 125 12.53 -20.15 -15.07
C GLN A 125 11.47 -20.29 -13.97
N PHE A 126 11.83 -20.90 -12.84
CA PHE A 126 10.95 -21.02 -11.68
C PHE A 126 10.53 -19.63 -11.13
N ALA A 127 11.49 -18.73 -10.93
CA ALA A 127 11.23 -17.36 -10.47
C ALA A 127 10.37 -16.56 -11.47
N LYS A 128 10.61 -16.73 -12.78
CA LYS A 128 9.79 -16.13 -13.83
C LYS A 128 8.35 -16.66 -13.80
N GLN A 129 8.17 -17.97 -13.60
CA GLN A 129 6.84 -18.56 -13.49
C GLN A 129 6.10 -18.07 -12.25
N ARG A 130 6.78 -17.99 -11.09
CA ARG A 130 6.24 -17.40 -9.87
C ARG A 130 5.76 -15.97 -10.09
N THR A 131 6.58 -15.15 -10.74
CA THR A 131 6.25 -13.76 -11.07
C THR A 131 5.04 -13.67 -12.02
N LYS A 132 4.98 -14.53 -13.05
CA LYS A 132 3.82 -14.60 -13.95
C LYS A 132 2.54 -14.98 -13.22
N ASN A 133 2.61 -15.93 -12.29
CA ASN A 133 1.47 -16.32 -11.47
C ASN A 133 1.03 -15.16 -10.57
N ALA A 134 1.98 -14.43 -9.97
CA ALA A 134 1.70 -13.25 -9.17
C ALA A 134 1.02 -12.12 -9.97
N LEU A 135 1.47 -11.86 -11.20
CA LEU A 135 0.86 -10.84 -12.08
C LEU A 135 -0.55 -11.20 -12.55
N LYS A 136 -0.86 -12.50 -12.64
CA LYS A 136 -2.19 -13.01 -12.98
C LYS A 136 -3.13 -13.10 -11.78
N ALA A 137 -2.58 -13.11 -10.57
CA ALA A 137 -3.38 -13.19 -9.36
C ALA A 137 -4.19 -11.90 -9.23
N GLU A 138 -5.50 -12.02 -9.42
CA GLU A 138 -6.40 -10.97 -8.97
C GLU A 138 -6.36 -10.95 -7.44
N LYS A 139 -6.48 -9.76 -6.86
CA LYS A 139 -6.79 -9.66 -5.43
C LYS A 139 -8.20 -10.19 -5.27
N CYS A 140 -8.34 -11.49 -5.06
CA CYS A 140 -9.55 -12.05 -4.53
C CYS A 140 -9.76 -11.33 -3.19
N LEU A 141 -10.69 -10.39 -3.16
CA LEU A 141 -11.33 -10.06 -1.90
C LEU A 141 -11.89 -11.40 -1.44
N GLU A 142 -11.45 -11.88 -0.28
CA GLU A 142 -12.08 -13.02 0.36
C GLU A 142 -13.52 -12.58 0.60
N ILE A 143 -14.40 -12.93 -0.34
CA ILE A 143 -15.81 -12.66 -0.20
C ILE A 143 -16.25 -13.67 0.83
N ASP A 144 -16.42 -13.21 2.06
CA ASP A 144 -17.01 -14.02 3.11
C ASP A 144 -18.28 -14.66 2.52
N PRO A 145 -18.44 -15.97 2.68
CA PRO A 145 -19.68 -16.60 2.25
C PRO A 145 -20.85 -15.87 2.91
N LYS A 146 -21.91 -15.61 2.13
CA LYS A 146 -23.12 -14.95 2.64
C LYS A 146 -23.58 -15.69 3.90
N MET A 147 -23.79 -14.93 4.99
CA MET A 147 -24.32 -15.49 6.23
C MET A 147 -25.67 -16.18 5.95
N PRO A 148 -25.92 -17.40 6.49
CA PRO A 148 -27.18 -18.10 6.30
C PRO A 148 -28.39 -17.26 6.72
N GLU A 149 -29.50 -17.39 5.98
CA GLU A 149 -30.71 -16.57 6.19
C GLU A 149 -31.34 -16.80 7.57
N ASP A 150 -31.26 -18.03 8.08
CA ASP A 150 -31.74 -18.39 9.42
C ASP A 150 -30.99 -17.61 10.51
N ILE A 151 -29.67 -17.50 10.39
CA ILE A 151 -28.82 -16.78 11.35
C ILE A 151 -29.09 -15.27 11.26
N MET A 152 -29.29 -14.73 10.05
CA MET A 152 -29.72 -13.34 9.87
C MET A 152 -31.09 -13.08 10.53
N GLY A 153 -32.04 -14.01 10.39
CA GLY A 153 -33.35 -13.94 11.02
C GLY A 153 -33.26 -13.91 12.55
N ILE A 154 -32.46 -14.80 13.12
CA ILE A 154 -32.23 -14.85 14.58
C ILE A 154 -31.57 -13.55 15.07
N CYS A 155 -30.52 -13.07 14.40
CA CYS A 155 -29.83 -11.83 14.78
C CYS A 155 -30.76 -10.60 14.71
N THR A 156 -31.58 -10.48 13.66
CA THR A 156 -32.52 -9.37 13.53
C THR A 156 -33.60 -9.40 14.61
N GLN A 157 -34.13 -10.59 14.93
CA GLN A 157 -35.08 -10.76 16.04
C GLN A 157 -34.45 -10.39 17.39
N PHE A 158 -33.23 -10.85 17.67
CA PHE A 158 -32.51 -10.52 18.90
C PHE A 158 -32.27 -9.01 19.04
N LEU A 159 -31.85 -8.34 17.97
CA LEU A 159 -31.67 -6.89 17.96
C LEU A 159 -32.99 -6.15 18.22
N GLN A 160 -34.08 -6.56 17.58
CA GLN A 160 -35.41 -5.97 17.81
C GLN A 160 -35.89 -6.16 19.25
N ASN A 161 -35.69 -7.35 19.83
CA ASN A 161 -36.10 -7.65 21.20
C ASN A 161 -35.25 -6.88 22.21
N THR A 162 -33.95 -6.73 21.96
CA THR A 162 -33.04 -5.96 22.82
C THR A 162 -33.38 -4.48 22.77
N ALA A 163 -33.66 -3.94 21.58
CA ALA A 163 -34.08 -2.55 21.41
C ALA A 163 -35.40 -2.26 22.15
N LYS A 164 -36.40 -3.13 22.03
CA LYS A 164 -37.66 -3.02 22.79
C LYS A 164 -37.43 -3.08 24.30
N SER A 165 -36.62 -4.03 24.76
CA SER A 165 -36.31 -4.20 26.19
C SER A 165 -35.58 -2.98 26.79
N GLN A 166 -34.72 -2.30 26.01
CA GLN A 166 -34.07 -1.05 26.42
C GLN A 166 -35.05 0.14 26.51
N ILE A 167 -36.07 0.15 25.64
CA ILE A 167 -37.15 1.15 25.68
C ILE A 167 -38.03 0.90 26.91
N ASP A 168 -38.40 -0.36 27.17
CA ASP A 168 -39.22 -0.74 28.34
C ASP A 168 -38.50 -0.46 29.68
N ALA A 169 -37.17 -0.62 29.70
CA ALA A 169 -36.31 -0.27 30.84
C ALA A 169 -36.20 1.25 31.09
N THR A 170 -36.39 2.08 30.06
CA THR A 170 -36.43 3.55 30.21
C THR A 170 -37.85 4.07 30.47
N THR A 171 -38.89 3.34 30.03
CA THR A 171 -40.31 3.67 30.26
C THR A 171 -40.82 3.26 31.65
N THR A 172 -40.20 2.30 32.32
CA THR A 172 -40.51 2.01 33.73
C THR A 172 -40.07 3.17 34.62
N LYS A 173 -40.98 4.13 34.82
CA LYS A 173 -40.86 5.18 35.83
C LYS A 173 -40.53 4.51 37.16
N GLY A 174 -39.34 4.78 37.69
CA GLY A 174 -38.92 4.20 38.97
C GLY A 174 -39.94 4.48 40.07
N ILE A 175 -40.25 3.46 40.88
CA ILE A 175 -41.23 3.46 41.99
C ILE A 175 -41.12 4.68 42.93
N LEU A 176 -39.94 5.31 42.98
CA LEU A 176 -39.65 6.49 43.81
C LEU A 176 -40.21 7.82 43.25
N LYS A 177 -40.57 7.91 41.96
CA LYS A 177 -41.08 9.17 41.36
C LYS A 177 -42.58 9.41 41.61
N ASP A 178 -43.35 8.37 41.91
CA ASP A 178 -44.81 8.49 42.09
C ASP A 178 -45.24 8.82 43.54
N ARG A 179 -44.29 8.92 44.50
CA ARG A 179 -44.60 9.14 45.93
C ARG A 179 -44.19 10.51 46.50
N ILE A 180 -43.81 11.48 45.69
CA ILE A 180 -43.54 12.84 46.20
C ILE A 180 -44.88 13.57 46.34
N ASN A 181 -45.44 13.57 47.56
CA ASN A 181 -46.62 14.38 47.90
C ASN A 181 -46.28 15.87 47.69
N PRO A 182 -46.99 16.60 46.82
CA PRO A 182 -46.67 17.99 46.47
C PRO A 182 -46.82 19.01 47.62
N ASN A 183 -47.35 18.62 48.78
CA ASN A 183 -47.72 19.54 49.86
C ASN A 183 -46.62 19.88 50.89
N TRP A 184 -45.35 19.50 50.67
CA TRP A 184 -44.30 19.65 51.69
C TRP A 184 -43.65 21.05 51.75
N LYS A 185 -43.96 21.97 50.82
CA LYS A 185 -43.29 23.28 50.71
C LYS A 185 -43.78 24.38 51.67
N SER A 186 -44.64 24.08 52.65
CA SER A 186 -45.21 25.11 53.55
C SER A 186 -44.60 25.20 54.95
N ALA A 187 -43.56 24.42 55.29
CA ALA A 187 -42.89 24.54 56.58
C ALA A 187 -41.63 25.42 56.49
N LYS A 188 -41.81 26.74 56.42
CA LYS A 188 -40.74 27.70 56.74
C LYS A 188 -40.81 28.03 58.24
N ARG A 189 -39.70 27.81 58.94
CA ARG A 189 -39.35 28.44 60.22
C ARG A 189 -38.17 29.37 59.97
#